data_AF-A0A1B6L026-F1
#
_entry.id   AF-A0A1B6L026-F1
#
_cell.length_a   1.000
_cell.length_b   1.000
_cell.length_c   1.000
_cell.angle_alpha   90.00
_cell.angle_beta   90.00
_cell.angle_gamma   90.00
#
_symmetry.space_group_name_H-M   'P 1'
#
loop_
_entity.id
_entity.type
_entity.pdbx_description
1 polymer ?
#
loop_
_entity_poly.entity_id
_entity_poly.type
_entity_poly.pdbx_seq_one_letter_code
_entity_poly.pdbx_strand_id
1 'polypeptide(L)'
;CGAAHTLALSADGKTVWAFGSGDQGKLGHGDTARVHRPKVVEALQGMYVRKVAAGSQFSLALTSNGQVLAWGSSACLGCGGPDATSLGPRLIDDLAGLRVVDISTGDSHCLALTHDCEVFAWGNNAMGQCGQGHSTSPVVRPRRVLGLDGVKIHQISAGTSHS
;
A
#
# COMPACT_ATOMS: atom_id res chain seq x y z
N CYS A 1 7.25 7.99 4.69
CA CYS A 1 6.31 9.05 5.12
C CYS A 1 5.37 9.34 3.95
N GLY A 2 4.10 9.64 4.23
CA GLY A 2 3.16 10.10 3.22
C GLY A 2 3.20 11.62 3.07
N ALA A 3 2.24 12.19 2.33
CA ALA A 3 2.17 13.64 2.10
C ALA A 3 1.93 14.45 3.40
N ALA A 4 1.11 13.91 4.31
CA ALA A 4 0.74 14.59 5.55
C ALA A 4 0.60 13.64 6.77
N HIS A 5 1.02 12.38 6.64
CA HIS A 5 0.98 11.40 7.73
C HIS A 5 2.23 10.53 7.76
N THR A 6 2.44 9.87 8.88
CA THR A 6 3.59 9.01 9.13
C THR A 6 3.12 7.71 9.76
N LEU A 7 3.74 6.62 9.32
CA LEU A 7 3.63 5.30 9.92
C LEU A 7 4.99 4.93 10.52
N ALA A 8 4.97 4.30 11.69
CA ALA A 8 6.16 3.72 12.30
C ALA A 8 5.87 2.27 12.65
N LEU A 9 6.87 1.41 12.49
CA LEU A 9 6.79 -0.03 12.76
C LEU A 9 7.82 -0.39 13.84
N SER A 10 7.42 -1.18 14.82
CA SER A 10 8.32 -1.70 15.86
C SER A 10 9.31 -2.70 15.26
N ALA A 11 10.50 -2.80 15.85
CA ALA A 11 11.54 -3.72 15.38
C ALA A 11 11.11 -5.20 15.47
N ASP A 12 10.23 -5.55 16.41
CA ASP A 12 9.67 -6.90 16.55
C ASP A 12 8.46 -7.18 15.63
N GLY A 13 8.04 -6.17 14.86
CA GLY A 13 6.93 -6.25 13.92
C GLY A 13 5.54 -6.28 14.55
N LYS A 14 5.41 -6.18 15.88
CA LYS A 14 4.13 -6.37 16.59
C LYS A 14 3.30 -5.11 16.73
N THR A 15 3.87 -3.92 16.50
CA THR A 15 3.16 -2.67 16.72
C THR A 15 3.42 -1.69 15.58
N VAL A 16 2.32 -1.14 15.06
CA VAL A 16 2.33 -0.05 14.09
C VAL A 16 1.71 1.17 14.73
N TRP A 17 2.38 2.31 14.61
CA TRP A 17 1.84 3.61 14.99
C TRP A 17 1.55 4.45 13.77
N ALA A 18 0.50 5.28 13.85
CA ALA A 18 0.16 6.28 12.85
C ALA A 18 -0.10 7.64 13.50
N PHE A 19 0.43 8.71 12.88
CA PHE A 19 0.23 10.09 13.31
C PHE A 19 0.33 11.07 12.13
N GLY A 20 -0.15 12.30 12.33
CA GLY A 20 -0.32 13.32 11.30
C GLY A 20 -1.79 13.57 10.95
N SER A 21 -2.07 13.99 9.71
CA SER A 21 -3.43 14.20 9.21
C SER A 21 -4.22 12.88 9.17
N GLY A 22 -5.44 12.90 9.74
CA GLY A 22 -6.42 11.82 9.70
C GLY A 22 -7.33 11.82 8.48
N ASP A 23 -7.19 12.81 7.60
CA ASP A 23 -8.07 12.98 6.45
C ASP A 23 -8.11 11.68 5.64
N GLN A 24 -9.31 11.33 5.16
CA GLN A 24 -9.55 10.10 4.40
C GLN A 24 -9.33 8.79 5.16
N GLY A 25 -9.12 8.83 6.49
CA GLY A 25 -8.90 7.64 7.30
C GLY A 25 -7.52 7.01 7.15
N LYS A 26 -6.55 7.70 6.51
CA LYS A 26 -5.21 7.17 6.21
C LYS A 26 -4.35 6.83 7.44
N LEU A 27 -4.80 7.18 8.64
CA LEU A 27 -4.18 6.75 9.90
C LEU A 27 -4.64 5.35 10.36
N GLY A 28 -5.78 4.87 9.89
CA GLY A 28 -6.25 3.51 10.18
C GLY A 28 -6.89 3.33 11.56
N HIS A 29 -7.26 4.43 12.23
CA HIS A 29 -7.84 4.42 13.59
C HIS A 29 -9.36 4.24 13.62
N GLY A 30 -10.00 4.01 12.47
CA GLY A 30 -11.47 3.90 12.36
C GLY A 30 -12.19 5.24 12.29
N ASP A 31 -11.45 6.35 12.24
CA ASP A 31 -11.96 7.72 12.18
C ASP A 31 -11.11 8.58 11.21
N THR A 32 -11.46 9.85 11.08
CA THR A 32 -10.72 10.84 10.27
C THR A 32 -9.99 11.89 11.11
N ALA A 33 -9.82 11.65 12.42
CA ALA A 33 -9.27 12.63 13.34
C ALA A 33 -7.76 12.79 13.15
N ARG A 34 -7.27 14.03 13.22
CA ARG A 34 -5.84 14.32 13.24
C ARG A 34 -5.22 13.81 14.54
N VAL A 35 -4.04 13.21 14.45
CA VAL A 35 -3.31 12.68 15.61
C VAL A 35 -1.93 13.33 15.69
N HIS A 36 -1.65 14.02 16.80
CA HIS A 36 -0.42 14.80 16.97
C HIS A 36 0.73 14.03 17.63
N ARG A 37 0.48 12.82 18.13
CA ARG A 37 1.47 11.94 18.76
C ARG A 37 1.30 10.53 18.21
N PRO A 38 2.35 9.71 18.10
CA PRO A 38 2.20 8.32 17.64
C PRO A 38 1.09 7.59 18.41
N LYS A 39 0.04 7.15 17.69
CA LYS A 39 -1.07 6.35 18.23
C LYS A 39 -1.04 4.97 17.58
N VAL A 40 -1.23 3.93 18.37
CA VAL A 40 -1.24 2.53 17.89
C VAL A 40 -2.42 2.32 16.94
N VAL A 41 -2.17 1.67 15.81
CA VAL A 41 -3.21 1.21 14.89
C VAL A 41 -3.73 -0.12 15.40
N GLU A 42 -4.75 -0.07 16.27
CA GLU A 42 -5.26 -1.25 16.99
C GLU A 42 -5.72 -2.38 16.06
N ALA A 43 -6.21 -2.05 14.86
CA ALA A 43 -6.64 -3.03 13.86
C ALA A 43 -5.51 -3.93 13.32
N LEU A 44 -4.23 -3.59 13.55
CA LEU A 44 -3.08 -4.43 13.19
C LEU A 44 -2.55 -5.26 14.38
N GLN A 45 -3.13 -5.13 15.57
CA GLN A 45 -2.74 -5.94 16.72
C GLN A 45 -2.98 -7.43 16.46
N GLY A 46 -2.04 -8.26 16.92
CA GLY A 46 -2.05 -9.71 16.67
C GLY A 46 -1.48 -10.12 15.31
N MET A 47 -1.16 -9.17 14.42
CA MET A 47 -0.41 -9.42 13.20
C MET A 47 1.09 -9.15 13.41
N TYR A 48 1.92 -9.85 12.64
CA TYR A 48 3.34 -9.53 12.52
C TYR A 48 3.54 -8.74 11.23
N VAL A 49 3.75 -7.43 11.36
CA VAL A 49 3.98 -6.51 10.25
C VAL A 49 5.49 -6.45 9.96
N ARG A 50 5.86 -6.59 8.69
CA ARG A 50 7.25 -6.55 8.22
C ARG A 50 7.61 -5.21 7.58
N LYS A 51 6.66 -4.56 6.91
CA LYS A 51 6.88 -3.27 6.26
C LYS A 51 5.59 -2.44 6.26
N VAL A 52 5.75 -1.14 6.36
CA VAL A 52 4.67 -0.17 6.17
C VAL A 52 5.08 0.83 5.09
N ALA A 53 4.11 1.31 4.32
CA ALA A 53 4.31 2.34 3.31
C ALA A 53 3.16 3.35 3.35
N ALA A 54 3.44 4.60 3.00
CA ALA A 54 2.49 5.69 3.13
C ALA A 54 2.51 6.52 1.85
N GLY A 55 1.38 6.57 1.14
CA GLY A 55 1.17 7.43 -0.02
C GLY A 55 0.57 8.78 0.36
N SER A 56 -0.07 9.46 -0.59
CA SER A 56 -0.67 10.79 -0.37
C SER A 56 -1.89 10.75 0.56
N GLN A 57 -2.83 9.83 0.30
CA GLN A 57 -4.11 9.69 1.00
C GLN A 57 -4.39 8.26 1.48
N PHE A 58 -3.38 7.39 1.43
CA PHE A 58 -3.51 5.98 1.79
C PHE A 58 -2.25 5.46 2.47
N SER A 59 -2.39 4.27 3.02
CA SER A 59 -1.36 3.55 3.76
C SER A 59 -1.41 2.07 3.38
N LEU A 60 -0.25 1.42 3.38
CA LEU A 60 -0.11 -0.02 3.22
C LEU A 60 0.64 -0.65 4.40
N ALA A 61 0.29 -1.89 4.72
CA ALA A 61 1.08 -2.76 5.58
C ALA A 61 1.30 -4.11 4.89
N LEU A 62 2.52 -4.61 4.97
CA LEU A 62 2.90 -5.96 4.57
C LEU A 62 3.17 -6.78 5.82
N THR A 63 2.44 -7.88 5.99
CA THR A 63 2.63 -8.83 7.08
C THR A 63 3.73 -9.84 6.77
N SER A 64 4.22 -10.54 7.79
CA SER A 64 5.26 -11.57 7.67
C SER A 64 4.81 -12.82 6.90
N ASN A 65 3.51 -13.10 6.87
CA ASN A 65 2.92 -14.17 6.07
C ASN A 65 2.65 -13.73 4.60
N GLY A 66 3.00 -12.50 4.22
CA GLY A 66 2.92 -12.01 2.84
C GLY A 66 1.58 -11.38 2.46
N GLN A 67 0.69 -11.10 3.41
CA GLN A 67 -0.55 -10.39 3.16
C GLN A 67 -0.30 -8.88 3.06
N VAL A 68 -1.02 -8.22 2.15
CA VAL A 68 -0.99 -6.77 1.99
C VAL A 68 -2.31 -6.19 2.46
N LEU A 69 -2.25 -5.26 3.40
CA LEU A 69 -3.39 -4.49 3.86
C LEU A 69 -3.29 -3.05 3.37
N ALA A 70 -4.43 -2.44 3.04
CA ALA A 70 -4.53 -1.05 2.64
C ALA A 70 -5.65 -0.31 3.38
N TRP A 71 -5.48 1.00 3.59
CA TRP A 71 -6.49 1.89 4.14
C TRP A 71 -6.24 3.34 3.74
N GLY A 72 -7.22 4.21 3.97
CA GLY A 72 -7.26 5.58 3.44
C GLY A 72 -8.35 5.75 2.37
N SER A 73 -8.19 6.72 1.47
CA SER A 73 -9.07 6.90 0.30
C SER A 73 -8.26 7.02 -0.98
N SER A 74 -8.37 6.03 -1.87
CA SER A 74 -7.64 5.96 -3.14
C SER A 74 -7.99 4.70 -3.93
N ALA A 75 -7.83 4.74 -5.25
CA ALA A 75 -7.67 3.54 -6.09
C ALA A 75 -6.52 2.62 -5.62
N CYS A 76 -5.58 3.14 -4.82
CA CYS A 76 -4.49 2.39 -4.20
C CYS A 76 -4.94 1.39 -3.12
N LEU A 77 -6.22 1.39 -2.73
CA LEU A 77 -6.75 0.38 -1.81
C LEU A 77 -6.83 -1.01 -2.45
N GLY A 78 -6.70 -1.10 -3.78
CA GLY A 78 -6.74 -2.39 -4.50
C GLY A 78 -8.11 -3.07 -4.45
N CYS A 79 -9.13 -2.37 -3.94
CA CYS A 79 -10.50 -2.81 -3.85
C CYS A 79 -11.43 -1.60 -3.99
N GLY A 80 -12.65 -1.76 -4.50
CA GLY A 80 -13.71 -0.76 -4.34
C GLY A 80 -13.77 0.41 -5.33
N GLY A 81 -13.15 0.32 -6.51
CA GLY A 81 -13.23 1.38 -7.54
C GLY A 81 -12.28 2.57 -7.27
N PRO A 82 -12.40 3.67 -8.04
CA PRO A 82 -11.46 4.80 -7.98
C PRO A 82 -11.53 5.59 -6.67
N ASP A 83 -12.71 5.70 -6.06
CA ASP A 83 -12.99 6.48 -4.84
C ASP A 83 -13.15 5.61 -3.60
N ALA A 84 -12.56 4.41 -3.64
CA ALA A 84 -12.59 3.47 -2.53
C ALA A 84 -12.05 4.13 -1.25
N THR A 85 -12.75 3.91 -0.14
CA THR A 85 -12.37 4.46 1.17
C THR A 85 -12.46 3.38 2.24
N SER A 86 -11.46 3.32 3.11
CA SER A 86 -11.42 2.47 4.29
C SER A 86 -10.77 3.21 5.46
N LEU A 87 -11.50 3.33 6.57
CA LEU A 87 -11.00 4.01 7.78
C LEU A 87 -10.07 3.13 8.62
N GLY A 88 -9.90 1.87 8.25
CA GLY A 88 -9.02 0.90 8.91
C GLY A 88 -8.36 -0.05 7.91
N PRO A 89 -7.24 -0.70 8.29
CA PRO A 89 -6.56 -1.71 7.48
C PRO A 89 -7.52 -2.78 6.94
N ARG A 90 -7.48 -3.01 5.63
CA ARG A 90 -8.27 -4.04 4.94
C ARG A 90 -7.36 -4.88 4.04
N LEU A 91 -7.56 -6.20 4.03
CA LEU A 91 -6.85 -7.10 3.14
C LEU A 91 -7.13 -6.77 1.66
N ILE A 92 -6.08 -6.78 0.84
CA ILE A 92 -6.22 -6.75 -0.63
C ILE A 92 -6.39 -8.19 -1.11
N ASP A 93 -7.63 -8.62 -1.33
CA ASP A 93 -7.98 -10.01 -1.67
C ASP A 93 -7.26 -10.51 -2.93
N ASP A 94 -7.07 -9.64 -3.92
CA ASP A 94 -6.39 -9.96 -5.19
C ASP A 94 -4.90 -10.35 -4.99
N LEU A 95 -4.31 -10.05 -3.83
CA LEU A 95 -2.94 -10.45 -3.44
C LEU A 95 -2.91 -11.56 -2.38
N ALA A 96 -4.05 -11.96 -1.81
CA ALA A 96 -4.08 -12.84 -0.62
C ALA A 96 -3.52 -14.26 -0.87
N GLY A 97 -3.54 -14.73 -2.12
CA GLY A 97 -2.94 -16.00 -2.54
C GLY A 97 -1.46 -15.92 -2.91
N LEU A 98 -0.88 -14.71 -2.93
CA LEU A 98 0.50 -14.47 -3.29
C LEU A 98 1.32 -14.21 -2.04
N ARG A 99 2.52 -14.79 -1.98
CA ARG A 99 3.47 -14.47 -0.91
C ARG A 99 4.23 -13.20 -1.27
N VAL A 100 3.69 -12.03 -0.90
CA VAL A 100 4.35 -10.74 -1.10
C VAL A 100 5.55 -10.63 -0.16
N VAL A 101 6.70 -10.20 -0.70
CA VAL A 101 7.96 -10.05 0.04
C VAL A 101 8.39 -8.59 0.19
N ASP A 102 7.91 -7.71 -0.70
CA ASP A 102 8.15 -6.28 -0.60
C ASP A 102 6.98 -5.47 -1.15
N ILE A 103 6.82 -4.24 -0.63
CA ILE A 103 5.85 -3.25 -1.09
C ILE A 103 6.54 -1.89 -1.28
N SER A 104 6.10 -1.12 -2.27
CA SER A 104 6.52 0.27 -2.48
C SER A 104 5.32 1.13 -2.88
N THR A 105 5.32 2.39 -2.49
CA THR A 105 4.24 3.33 -2.82
C THR A 105 4.83 4.64 -3.32
N GLY A 106 4.31 5.12 -4.45
CA GLY A 106 4.47 6.51 -4.87
C GLY A 106 3.43 7.42 -4.22
N ASP A 107 3.20 8.59 -4.81
CA ASP A 107 2.15 9.52 -4.33
C ASP A 107 0.76 8.87 -4.38
N SER A 108 0.47 8.21 -5.50
CA SER A 108 -0.88 7.71 -5.82
C SER A 108 -0.84 6.38 -6.58
N HIS A 109 0.23 5.58 -6.45
CA HIS A 109 0.29 4.23 -7.01
C HIS A 109 1.13 3.31 -6.10
N CYS A 110 0.98 2.01 -6.30
CA CYS A 110 1.61 0.99 -5.49
C CYS A 110 2.28 -0.06 -6.35
N LEU A 111 3.33 -0.66 -5.80
CA LEU A 111 4.00 -1.85 -6.30
C LEU A 111 4.05 -2.91 -5.21
N ALA A 112 3.90 -4.17 -5.59
CA ALA A 112 4.15 -5.33 -4.75
C ALA A 112 5.06 -6.31 -5.48
N LEU A 113 6.05 -6.84 -4.78
CA LEU A 113 6.97 -7.87 -5.26
C LEU A 113 6.64 -9.18 -4.56
N THR A 114 6.38 -10.24 -5.31
CA THR A 114 6.13 -11.58 -4.77
C THR A 114 7.43 -12.37 -4.59
N HIS A 115 7.36 -13.44 -3.81
CA HIS A 115 8.48 -14.36 -3.63
C HIS A 115 8.93 -15.06 -4.92
N ASP A 116 8.03 -15.16 -5.90
CA ASP A 116 8.28 -15.71 -7.24
C ASP A 116 8.91 -14.67 -8.19
N CYS A 117 9.35 -13.53 -7.63
CA CYS A 117 9.92 -12.39 -8.36
C CYS A 117 8.92 -11.69 -9.31
N GLU A 118 7.62 -11.89 -9.12
CA GLU A 118 6.59 -11.20 -9.92
C GLU A 118 6.28 -9.82 -9.34
N VAL A 119 6.08 -8.84 -10.23
CA VAL A 119 5.72 -7.47 -9.84
C VAL A 119 4.26 -7.20 -10.17
N PHE A 120 3.54 -6.66 -9.19
CA PHE A 120 2.17 -6.18 -9.34
C PHE A 120 2.14 -4.67 -9.15
N ALA A 121 1.34 -3.97 -9.96
CA ALA A 121 1.16 -2.53 -9.88
C ALA A 121 -0.32 -2.15 -9.92
N TRP A 122 -0.69 -1.09 -9.18
CA TRP A 122 -2.04 -0.51 -9.19
C TRP A 122 -2.05 0.94 -8.70
N GLY A 123 -3.17 1.62 -8.89
CA GLY A 123 -3.38 3.03 -8.56
C GLY A 123 -3.36 3.92 -9.80
N ASN A 124 -2.88 5.15 -9.64
CA ASN A 124 -2.73 6.13 -10.71
C ASN A 124 -1.79 5.60 -11.79
N ASN A 125 -2.19 5.74 -13.04
CA ASN A 125 -1.42 5.33 -14.21
C ASN A 125 -1.38 6.39 -15.31
N ALA A 126 -1.68 7.66 -14.99
CA ALA A 126 -1.74 8.74 -15.98
C ALA A 126 -0.41 8.96 -16.73
N MET A 127 0.72 8.60 -16.12
CA MET A 127 2.07 8.67 -16.70
C MET A 127 2.62 7.28 -17.09
N GLY A 128 1.78 6.23 -17.05
CA GLY A 128 2.22 4.86 -17.30
C GLY A 128 2.98 4.21 -16.13
N GLN A 129 2.94 4.79 -14.93
CA GLN A 129 3.71 4.33 -13.77
C GLN A 129 3.34 2.93 -13.27
N CYS A 130 2.20 2.36 -13.69
CA CYS A 130 1.86 0.97 -13.42
C CYS A 130 2.49 -0.03 -14.41
N GLY A 131 3.23 0.43 -15.43
CA GLY A 131 3.98 -0.44 -16.34
C GLY A 131 3.13 -1.34 -17.25
N GLN A 132 1.86 -1.01 -17.48
CA GLN A 132 0.90 -1.86 -18.20
C GLN A 132 0.94 -1.69 -19.74
N GLY A 133 1.90 -0.92 -20.26
CA GLY A 133 1.98 -0.58 -21.70
C GLY A 133 0.94 0.44 -22.17
N HIS A 134 0.23 1.10 -21.24
CA HIS A 134 -0.75 2.14 -21.53
C HIS A 134 -0.83 3.16 -20.37
N SER A 135 -1.53 4.28 -20.59
CA SER A 135 -1.75 5.34 -19.59
C SER A 135 -3.20 5.44 -19.07
N THR A 136 -4.07 4.47 -19.41
CA THR A 136 -5.41 4.39 -18.82
C THR A 136 -5.34 4.31 -17.30
N SER A 137 -6.05 5.21 -16.62
CA SER A 137 -5.98 5.45 -15.18
C SER A 137 -7.38 5.58 -14.57
N PRO A 138 -7.61 5.12 -13.32
CA PRO A 138 -6.69 4.35 -12.50
C PRO A 138 -6.75 2.85 -12.77
N VAL A 139 -5.67 2.15 -12.45
CA VAL A 139 -5.63 0.68 -12.34
C VAL A 139 -6.15 0.33 -10.94
N VAL A 140 -7.43 0.01 -10.81
CA VAL A 140 -8.12 -0.11 -9.50
C VAL A 140 -7.84 -1.41 -8.72
N ARG A 141 -7.19 -2.38 -9.36
CA ARG A 141 -6.85 -3.70 -8.78
C ARG A 141 -5.39 -4.01 -9.08
N PRO A 142 -4.65 -4.69 -8.18
CA PRO A 142 -3.31 -5.18 -8.46
C PRO A 142 -3.26 -5.95 -9.78
N ARG A 143 -2.41 -5.51 -10.71
CA ARG A 143 -2.18 -6.19 -11.99
C ARG A 143 -0.72 -6.55 -12.14
N ARG A 144 -0.46 -7.77 -12.61
CA ARG A 144 0.91 -8.21 -12.92
C ARG A 144 1.50 -7.35 -14.04
N VAL A 145 2.75 -6.94 -13.88
CA VAL A 145 3.50 -6.17 -14.88
C VAL A 145 4.14 -7.14 -15.86
N LEU A 146 3.40 -7.52 -16.91
CA LEU A 146 3.80 -8.58 -17.85
C LEU A 146 5.14 -8.32 -18.56
N GLY A 147 5.55 -7.05 -18.70
CA GLY A 147 6.85 -6.69 -19.28
C GLY A 147 8.05 -7.15 -18.46
N LEU A 148 7.85 -7.61 -17.22
CA LEU A 148 8.90 -8.13 -16.33
C LEU A 148 8.84 -9.67 -16.19
N ASP A 149 7.96 -10.35 -16.92
CA ASP A 149 7.82 -11.80 -16.84
C ASP A 149 9.13 -12.53 -17.18
N GLY A 150 9.49 -13.52 -16.36
CA GLY A 150 10.74 -14.28 -16.52
C GLY A 150 12.01 -13.55 -16.04
N VAL A 151 11.90 -12.30 -15.58
CA VAL A 151 13.00 -11.54 -15.00
C VAL A 151 13.02 -11.72 -13.48
N LYS A 152 14.19 -12.01 -12.91
CA LYS A 152 14.37 -12.16 -11.46
C LYS A 152 14.49 -10.78 -10.79
N ILE A 153 13.34 -10.15 -10.52
CA ILE A 153 13.28 -8.87 -9.81
C ILE A 153 13.60 -9.06 -8.33
N HIS A 154 14.51 -8.23 -7.81
CA HIS A 154 14.95 -8.28 -6.41
C HIS A 154 14.42 -7.12 -5.56
N GLN A 155 14.14 -5.98 -6.18
CA GLN A 155 13.75 -4.75 -5.49
C GLN A 155 12.80 -3.94 -6.37
N ILE A 156 11.93 -3.17 -5.71
CA ILE A 156 10.98 -2.26 -6.33
C ILE A 156 11.08 -0.89 -5.64
N SER A 157 10.91 0.19 -6.40
CA SER A 157 10.83 1.55 -5.89
C SER A 157 9.70 2.28 -6.61
N ALA A 158 9.10 3.26 -5.96
CA ALA A 158 8.04 4.06 -6.55
C ALA A 158 8.24 5.52 -6.16
N GLY A 159 8.33 6.39 -7.17
CA GLY A 159 8.37 7.84 -7.00
C GLY A 159 6.99 8.47 -7.16
N THR A 160 6.92 9.80 -7.27
CA THR A 160 5.64 10.53 -7.43
C THR A 160 4.80 9.99 -8.60
N SER A 161 5.43 9.82 -9.77
CA SER A 161 4.77 9.40 -11.02
C SER A 161 5.62 8.47 -11.88
N HIS A 162 6.58 7.76 -11.27
CA HIS A 162 7.44 6.76 -11.93
C HIS A 162 7.70 5.58 -10.99
N SER A 163 8.13 4.46 -11.56
CA SER A 163 8.45 3.19 -10.90
C SER A 163 9.83 2.71 -11.33
#